data_AF-A0A2X3V2J4-F1
#
_entry.id   AF-A0A2X3V2J4-F1
#
_cell.length_a   1.000
_cell.length_b   1.000
_cell.length_c   1.000
_cell.angle_alpha   90.00
_cell.angle_beta   90.00
_cell.angle_gamma   90.00
#
_symmetry.space_group_name_H-M   'P 1'
#
loop_
_entity.id
_entity.type
_entity.pdbx_description
1 polymer ?
#
loop_
_entity_poly.entity_id
_entity_poly.type
_entity_poly.pdbx_seq_one_letter_code
_entity_poly.pdbx_strand_id
1 'polypeptide(L)'
;MNILIIGNTAGLTNDFILRTFPNQAVFIFGHTGVKNSRKNKITVYTKRYENDQLEDIFEFHDYDQIIYLSEYLNYGHESSGEIENLIRLLKCLQEKINTRSNLLVNNLSELQEEAKALHLTFLGPKVAEDIGDGQAAYRELLMNMGYRLWVSGLTISKGEGKVDITLNLENSGVPFYMGIGLWYNTCVMLMERVFQAQQLECRLSELLPDQTTELKASFAYSKDQNYQVKLGILSPMTQVPSVHFAMNGFEGEVMPKLATIQKDQKGTDK
;
A
#
# COMPACT_ATOMS: atom_id res chain seq x y z
N MET A 1 5.94 -21.18 -7.03
CA MET A 1 5.84 -19.85 -7.65
C MET A 1 7.15 -19.11 -7.42
N ASN A 2 7.59 -18.40 -8.45
CA ASN A 2 8.71 -17.47 -8.43
C ASN A 2 8.13 -16.06 -8.33
N ILE A 3 8.45 -15.37 -7.24
CA ILE A 3 7.99 -14.00 -7.00
C ILE A 3 9.16 -13.06 -7.16
N LEU A 4 8.99 -12.02 -7.99
CA LEU A 4 9.92 -10.91 -8.07
C LEU A 4 9.40 -9.75 -7.22
N ILE A 5 10.23 -9.24 -6.31
CA ILE A 5 9.99 -8.00 -5.57
C ILE A 5 11.01 -6.97 -6.04
N ILE A 6 10.53 -5.80 -6.46
CA ILE A 6 11.34 -4.74 -7.07
C ILE A 6 10.89 -3.36 -6.59
N GLY A 7 11.77 -2.35 -6.67
CA GLY A 7 11.52 -0.98 -6.20
C GLY A 7 12.08 -0.77 -4.79
N ASN A 8 11.28 -0.16 -3.90
CA ASN A 8 11.67 0.16 -2.53
C ASN A 8 11.77 -1.09 -1.64
N THR A 9 12.91 -1.76 -1.73
CA THR A 9 13.19 -3.04 -1.05
C THR A 9 13.97 -2.88 0.25
N ALA A 10 14.27 -1.64 0.66
CA ALA A 10 15.19 -1.32 1.75
C ALA A 10 14.73 -1.87 3.10
N GLY A 11 13.43 -1.80 3.38
CA GLY A 11 12.88 -2.28 4.64
C GLY A 11 12.45 -3.76 4.62
N LEU A 12 12.69 -4.50 3.54
CA LEU A 12 12.38 -5.94 3.53
C LEU A 12 13.21 -6.68 4.59
N THR A 13 12.60 -7.67 5.23
CA THR A 13 13.27 -8.53 6.20
C THR A 13 13.06 -10.00 5.86
N ASN A 14 13.97 -10.86 6.31
CA ASN A 14 13.82 -12.32 6.15
C ASN A 14 12.53 -12.83 6.80
N ASP A 15 12.18 -12.32 7.97
CA ASP A 15 10.96 -12.72 8.70
C ASP A 15 9.72 -12.32 7.91
N PHE A 16 9.67 -11.09 7.40
CA PHE A 16 8.61 -10.63 6.50
C PHE A 16 8.48 -11.57 5.30
N ILE A 17 9.56 -11.80 4.54
CA ILE A 17 9.53 -12.62 3.33
C ILE A 17 9.05 -14.04 3.60
N LEU A 18 9.57 -14.69 4.64
CA LEU A 18 9.24 -16.08 4.97
C LEU A 18 7.80 -16.28 5.41
N ARG A 19 7.22 -15.29 6.09
CA ARG A 19 5.82 -15.31 6.51
C ARG A 19 4.88 -14.99 5.36
N THR A 20 5.30 -14.07 4.51
CA THR A 20 4.54 -13.54 3.38
C THR A 20 4.49 -14.52 2.21
N PHE A 21 5.61 -15.19 1.90
CA PHE A 21 5.76 -16.10 0.77
C PHE A 21 6.26 -17.47 1.25
N PRO A 22 5.50 -18.18 2.11
CA PRO A 22 5.96 -19.43 2.69
C PRO A 22 6.22 -20.48 1.60
N ASN A 23 7.41 -21.07 1.61
CA ASN A 23 7.87 -22.11 0.68
C ASN A 23 8.00 -21.69 -0.80
N GLN A 24 7.78 -20.41 -1.13
CA GLN A 24 7.92 -19.89 -2.49
C GLN A 24 9.35 -19.40 -2.74
N ALA A 25 9.75 -19.32 -4.02
CA ALA A 25 11.04 -18.74 -4.39
C ALA A 25 10.87 -17.23 -4.54
N VAL A 26 11.67 -16.46 -3.82
CA VAL A 26 11.56 -15.00 -3.76
C VAL A 26 12.84 -14.38 -4.28
N PHE A 27 12.68 -13.55 -5.30
CA PHE A 27 13.73 -12.80 -5.97
C PHE A 27 13.56 -11.34 -5.62
N ILE A 28 14.61 -10.71 -5.12
CA ILE A 28 14.58 -9.32 -4.68
C ILE A 28 15.56 -8.53 -5.53
N PHE A 29 15.06 -7.52 -6.22
CA PHE A 29 15.87 -6.58 -6.99
C PHE A 29 15.80 -5.19 -6.36
N GLY A 30 16.96 -4.71 -5.90
CA GLY A 30 17.09 -3.39 -5.31
C GLY A 30 17.91 -3.37 -4.03
N HIS A 31 17.94 -2.18 -3.41
CA HIS A 31 18.69 -1.97 -2.19
C HIS A 31 17.96 -2.61 -1.01
N THR A 32 18.52 -3.66 -0.42
CA THR A 32 17.92 -4.36 0.72
C THR A 32 18.96 -4.88 1.71
N GLY A 33 18.59 -4.95 2.99
CA GLY A 33 19.40 -5.62 4.03
C GLY A 33 19.28 -7.15 4.02
N VAL A 34 18.37 -7.71 3.21
CA VAL A 34 18.16 -9.16 3.08
C VAL A 34 19.34 -9.81 2.36
N LYS A 35 19.74 -10.99 2.84
CA LYS A 35 20.83 -11.77 2.23
C LYS A 35 20.28 -12.95 1.44
N ASN A 36 20.99 -13.30 0.37
CA ASN A 36 20.80 -14.54 -0.36
C ASN A 36 20.73 -15.75 0.59
N SER A 37 19.73 -16.61 0.42
CA SER A 37 19.52 -17.80 1.25
C SER A 37 18.92 -18.95 0.43
N ARG A 38 19.76 -19.94 0.10
CA ARG A 38 19.30 -21.16 -0.59
C ARG A 38 18.27 -21.94 0.23
N LYS A 39 18.47 -22.00 1.55
CA LYS A 39 17.56 -22.69 2.48
C LYS A 39 16.15 -22.09 2.42
N ASN A 40 16.06 -20.76 2.36
CA ASN A 40 14.80 -20.03 2.34
C ASN A 40 14.31 -19.73 0.92
N LYS A 41 15.00 -20.20 -0.11
CA LYS A 41 14.74 -19.88 -1.53
C LYS A 41 14.70 -18.37 -1.82
N ILE A 42 15.57 -17.60 -1.15
CA ILE A 42 15.69 -16.15 -1.35
C ILE A 42 16.91 -15.86 -2.21
N THR A 43 16.69 -15.20 -3.34
CA THR A 43 17.74 -14.68 -4.22
C THR A 43 17.69 -13.16 -4.20
N VAL A 44 18.82 -12.51 -3.95
CA VAL A 44 18.94 -11.05 -3.87
C VAL A 44 19.93 -10.56 -4.90
N TYR A 45 19.44 -9.69 -5.76
CA TYR A 45 20.19 -8.97 -6.78
C TYR A 45 20.48 -7.57 -6.24
N THR A 46 21.63 -7.42 -5.56
CA THR A 46 22.05 -6.15 -4.94
C THR A 46 23.00 -5.32 -5.81
N LYS A 47 23.40 -5.83 -6.99
CA LYS A 47 24.22 -5.06 -7.91
C LYS A 47 23.38 -3.89 -8.43
N ARG A 48 24.01 -2.73 -8.50
CA ARG A 48 23.38 -1.42 -8.66
C ARG A 48 22.26 -1.45 -9.71
N TYR A 49 21.22 -0.67 -9.46
CA TYR A 49 20.21 -0.22 -10.43
C TYR A 49 20.86 0.59 -11.58
N GLU A 50 21.92 0.05 -12.18
CA GLU A 50 22.47 0.53 -13.43
C GLU A 50 21.61 -0.06 -14.55
N ASN A 51 21.41 0.73 -15.60
CA ASN A 51 20.33 0.61 -16.60
C ASN A 51 20.23 -0.75 -17.30
N ASP A 52 21.21 -1.62 -17.16
CA ASP A 52 21.43 -2.81 -17.98
C ASP A 52 21.10 -4.10 -17.20
N GLN A 53 20.79 -4.00 -15.90
CA GLN A 53 20.62 -5.15 -15.00
C GLN A 53 19.17 -5.61 -14.86
N LEU A 54 18.18 -4.81 -15.29
CA LEU A 54 16.76 -5.13 -15.09
C LEU A 54 16.32 -6.22 -16.07
N GLU A 55 16.77 -6.10 -17.31
CA GLU A 55 16.53 -7.03 -18.42
C GLU A 55 17.10 -8.42 -18.08
N ASP A 56 18.33 -8.46 -17.55
CA ASP A 56 19.02 -9.68 -17.10
C ASP A 56 18.15 -10.55 -16.19
N ILE A 57 17.42 -9.93 -15.25
CA ILE A 57 16.59 -10.64 -14.26
C ILE A 57 15.47 -11.44 -14.94
N PHE A 58 14.97 -10.93 -16.06
CA PHE A 58 13.93 -11.57 -16.85
C PHE A 58 14.50 -12.62 -17.80
N GLU A 59 15.78 -12.57 -18.17
CA GLU A 59 16.40 -13.62 -18.98
C GLU A 59 16.52 -14.96 -18.23
N PHE A 60 16.87 -14.91 -16.94
CA PHE A 60 17.20 -16.12 -16.19
C PHE A 60 16.01 -16.84 -15.55
N HIS A 61 14.90 -16.12 -15.35
CA HIS A 61 13.74 -16.66 -14.64
C HIS A 61 12.42 -16.19 -15.24
N ASP A 62 11.43 -17.08 -15.21
CA ASP A 62 10.04 -16.72 -15.32
C ASP A 62 9.46 -16.48 -13.93
N TYR A 63 8.78 -15.35 -13.78
CA TYR A 63 8.12 -14.93 -12.56
C TYR A 63 6.62 -15.11 -12.71
N ASP A 64 6.00 -15.78 -11.73
CA ASP A 64 4.55 -15.99 -11.69
C ASP A 64 3.84 -14.75 -11.14
N GLN A 65 4.54 -13.94 -10.33
CA GLN A 65 4.05 -12.70 -9.74
C GLN A 65 5.18 -11.69 -9.63
N ILE A 66 4.88 -10.44 -9.94
CA ILE A 66 5.82 -9.31 -9.80
C ILE A 66 5.20 -8.30 -8.85
N ILE A 67 5.96 -7.83 -7.87
CA ILE A 67 5.53 -6.88 -6.86
C ILE A 67 6.45 -5.68 -6.92
N TYR A 68 5.90 -4.56 -7.37
CA TYR A 68 6.58 -3.27 -7.39
C TYR A 68 6.25 -2.50 -6.11
N LEU A 69 7.25 -2.28 -5.26
CA LEU A 69 7.17 -1.46 -4.07
C LEU A 69 7.53 -0.02 -4.44
N SER A 70 6.55 0.88 -4.35
CA SER A 70 6.76 2.29 -4.69
C SER A 70 7.72 2.96 -3.70
N GLU A 71 8.51 3.92 -4.18
CA GLU A 71 9.40 4.72 -3.30
C GLU A 71 8.57 5.58 -2.34
N TYR A 72 7.36 5.98 -2.75
CA TYR A 72 6.39 6.69 -1.92
C TYR A 72 5.85 5.88 -0.72
N LEU A 73 6.24 4.60 -0.54
CA LEU A 73 5.90 3.84 0.67
C LEU A 73 6.70 4.25 1.92
N ASN A 74 7.87 4.90 1.77
CA ASN A 74 8.72 5.33 2.89
C ASN A 74 9.02 6.83 2.82
N TYR A 75 8.66 7.59 3.86
CA TYR A 75 8.98 9.02 3.98
C TYR A 75 10.50 9.23 4.14
N GLY A 76 11.11 10.03 3.25
CA GLY A 76 12.51 10.47 3.34
C GLY A 76 13.46 10.00 2.23
N HIS A 77 12.98 9.24 1.25
CA HIS A 77 13.76 8.92 0.04
C HIS A 77 13.52 9.97 -1.05
N GLU A 78 14.58 10.44 -1.70
CA GLU A 78 14.45 11.21 -2.93
C GLU A 78 13.82 10.31 -3.99
N SER A 79 12.59 10.61 -4.39
CA SER A 79 11.80 9.89 -5.41
C SER A 79 12.34 10.06 -6.83
N SER A 80 13.60 10.48 -6.98
CA SER A 80 14.21 10.71 -8.29
C SER A 80 14.44 9.37 -9.00
N GLY A 81 13.78 9.20 -10.15
CA GLY A 81 13.96 8.04 -11.03
C GLY A 81 12.99 6.87 -10.82
N GLU A 82 12.02 6.93 -9.90
CA GLU A 82 10.99 5.88 -9.76
C GLU A 82 10.24 5.65 -11.07
N ILE A 83 9.90 6.73 -11.78
CA ILE A 83 9.18 6.65 -13.04
C ILE A 83 10.03 5.95 -14.10
N GLU A 84 11.29 6.35 -14.25
CA GLU A 84 12.18 5.76 -15.24
C GLU A 84 12.31 4.25 -15.00
N ASN A 85 12.38 3.84 -13.73
CA ASN A 85 12.45 2.44 -13.32
C ASN A 85 11.15 1.68 -13.63
N LEU A 86 9.98 2.27 -13.36
CA LEU A 86 8.70 1.65 -13.66
C LEU A 86 8.45 1.53 -15.16
N ILE A 87 8.75 2.58 -15.94
CA ILE A 87 8.66 2.54 -17.41
C ILE A 87 9.57 1.44 -17.96
N ARG A 88 10.79 1.30 -17.44
CA ARG A 88 11.71 0.23 -17.87
C ARG A 88 11.21 -1.16 -17.52
N LEU A 89 10.70 -1.36 -16.30
CA LEU A 89 10.09 -2.62 -15.92
C LEU A 89 8.96 -2.99 -16.87
N LEU A 90 8.08 -2.04 -17.18
CA LEU A 90 6.98 -2.27 -18.10
C LEU A 90 7.46 -2.57 -19.52
N LYS A 91 8.51 -1.90 -20.00
CA LYS A 91 9.15 -2.23 -21.28
C LYS A 91 9.74 -3.64 -21.29
N CYS A 92 10.45 -4.06 -20.24
CA CYS A 92 10.96 -5.43 -20.13
C CYS A 92 9.84 -6.46 -20.19
N LEU A 93 8.73 -6.19 -19.51
CA LEU A 93 7.55 -7.05 -19.53
C LEU A 93 6.90 -7.09 -20.91
N GLN A 94 6.74 -5.93 -21.54
CA GLN A 94 6.21 -5.78 -22.89
C GLN A 94 7.08 -6.52 -23.92
N GLU A 95 8.41 -6.41 -23.85
CA GLU A 95 9.32 -7.15 -24.73
C GLU A 95 9.18 -8.65 -24.54
N LYS A 96 9.11 -9.14 -23.30
CA LYS A 96 8.85 -10.55 -23.00
C LYS A 96 7.50 -11.01 -23.58
N ILE A 97 6.46 -10.18 -23.46
CA ILE A 97 5.12 -10.48 -23.99
C ILE A 97 5.13 -10.50 -25.52
N ASN A 98 5.69 -9.48 -26.16
CA ASN A 98 5.77 -9.37 -27.61
C ASN A 98 6.55 -10.55 -28.20
N THR A 99 7.64 -10.97 -27.55
CA THR A 99 8.42 -12.16 -27.93
C THR A 99 7.61 -13.45 -27.78
N ARG A 100 6.68 -13.52 -26.81
CA ARG A 100 5.81 -14.67 -26.58
C ARG A 100 4.54 -14.69 -27.44
N SER A 101 4.05 -13.54 -27.89
CA SER A 101 2.71 -13.40 -28.49
C SER A 101 2.69 -12.84 -29.91
N ASN A 102 3.85 -12.45 -30.49
CA ASN A 102 3.95 -11.80 -31.80
C ASN A 102 3.07 -10.53 -31.95
N LEU A 103 2.70 -9.89 -30.84
CA LEU A 103 1.94 -8.64 -30.82
C LEU A 103 2.91 -7.46 -30.62
N LEU A 104 2.59 -6.31 -31.20
CA LEU A 104 3.22 -5.03 -30.90
C LEU A 104 2.24 -4.25 -30.03
N VAL A 105 2.43 -4.33 -28.72
CA VAL A 105 1.67 -3.51 -27.76
C VAL A 105 2.07 -2.06 -28.01
N ASN A 106 1.12 -1.19 -28.37
CA ASN A 106 1.44 0.17 -28.86
C ASN A 106 0.81 1.29 -28.02
N ASN A 107 0.09 0.98 -26.94
CA ASN A 107 -0.60 1.97 -26.11
C ASN A 107 -0.66 1.57 -24.62
N LEU A 108 -0.85 2.57 -23.75
CA LEU A 108 -0.85 2.44 -22.28
C LEU A 108 -1.97 1.53 -21.75
N SER A 109 -3.10 1.46 -22.46
CA SER A 109 -4.26 0.66 -22.09
C SER A 109 -4.00 -0.84 -22.23
N GLU A 110 -3.36 -1.26 -23.33
CA GLU A 110 -2.94 -2.65 -23.55
C GLU A 110 -1.87 -3.07 -22.53
N LEU A 111 -0.91 -2.18 -22.24
CA LEU A 111 0.11 -2.39 -21.20
C LEU A 111 -0.50 -2.60 -19.80
N GLN A 112 -1.62 -1.92 -19.49
CA GLN A 112 -2.33 -2.08 -18.22
C GLN A 112 -3.04 -3.43 -18.10
N GLU A 113 -3.75 -3.86 -19.15
CA GLU A 113 -4.42 -5.17 -19.16
C GLU A 113 -3.40 -6.32 -19.11
N GLU A 114 -2.24 -6.13 -19.73
CA GLU A 114 -1.15 -7.10 -19.66
C GLU A 114 -0.40 -7.09 -18.33
N ALA A 115 -0.18 -5.93 -17.71
CA ALA A 115 0.33 -5.85 -16.35
C ALA A 115 -0.59 -6.59 -15.37
N LYS A 116 -1.92 -6.45 -15.53
CA LYS A 116 -2.90 -7.25 -14.79
C LYS A 116 -2.77 -8.74 -15.11
N ALA A 117 -2.59 -9.11 -16.38
CA ALA A 117 -2.41 -10.50 -16.81
C ALA A 117 -1.12 -11.15 -16.31
N LEU A 118 -0.05 -10.36 -16.10
CA LEU A 118 1.23 -10.78 -15.51
C LEU A 118 1.22 -10.80 -13.99
N HIS A 119 0.07 -10.59 -13.36
CA HIS A 119 -0.07 -10.45 -11.91
C HIS A 119 0.88 -9.38 -11.31
N LEU A 120 1.21 -8.33 -12.07
CA LEU A 120 1.97 -7.19 -11.56
C LEU A 120 1.14 -6.48 -10.49
N THR A 121 1.67 -6.45 -9.27
CA THR A 121 1.08 -5.72 -8.15
C THR A 121 1.92 -4.48 -7.90
N PHE A 122 1.34 -3.30 -8.17
CA PHE A 122 1.95 -2.03 -7.79
C PHE A 122 1.45 -1.62 -6.40
N LEU A 123 2.37 -1.53 -5.44
CA LEU A 123 2.09 -1.12 -4.07
C LEU A 123 2.64 0.29 -3.86
N GLY A 124 1.78 1.27 -4.09
CA GLY A 124 2.07 2.69 -3.88
C GLY A 124 0.77 3.50 -3.76
N PRO A 125 0.84 4.69 -3.14
CA PRO A 125 -0.32 5.56 -3.04
C PRO A 125 -0.80 5.97 -4.45
N LYS A 126 -2.13 6.05 -4.63
CA LYS A 126 -2.73 6.60 -5.85
C LYS A 126 -2.38 8.09 -6.05
N VAL A 127 -2.15 8.80 -4.96
CA VAL A 127 -1.79 10.21 -4.98
C VAL A 127 -0.26 10.28 -5.08
N ALA A 128 0.27 10.36 -6.30
CA ALA A 128 1.58 10.98 -6.45
C ALA A 128 1.44 12.43 -5.98
N GLU A 129 2.35 12.88 -5.13
CA GLU A 129 2.56 14.32 -4.98
C GLU A 129 2.71 14.93 -6.38
N ASP A 130 2.11 16.11 -6.58
CA ASP A 130 2.30 16.86 -7.82
C ASP A 130 3.77 17.29 -7.90
N ILE A 131 4.62 16.42 -8.43
CA ILE A 131 6.07 16.61 -8.48
C ILE A 131 6.52 17.59 -9.58
N GLY A 132 5.60 18.33 -10.19
CA GLY A 132 5.92 19.26 -11.28
C GLY A 132 6.35 18.56 -12.58
N ASP A 133 6.15 19.29 -13.68
CA ASP A 133 6.81 19.08 -14.98
C ASP A 133 6.90 17.63 -15.52
N GLY A 134 5.75 17.15 -16.04
CA GLY A 134 5.80 16.42 -17.31
C GLY A 134 5.41 14.93 -17.34
N GLN A 135 4.55 14.44 -16.43
CA GLN A 135 4.18 13.02 -16.47
C GLN A 135 2.69 12.71 -16.28
N ALA A 136 1.88 13.17 -17.24
CA ALA A 136 0.47 12.78 -17.35
C ALA A 136 0.30 11.24 -17.41
N ALA A 137 1.17 10.54 -18.13
CA ALA A 137 1.15 9.09 -18.26
C ALA A 137 1.44 8.35 -16.94
N TYR A 138 2.28 8.92 -16.05
CA TYR A 138 2.54 8.36 -14.72
C TYR A 138 1.33 8.55 -13.79
N ARG A 139 0.72 9.75 -13.81
CA ARG A 139 -0.53 9.97 -13.07
C ARG A 139 -1.61 9.03 -13.55
N GLU A 140 -1.72 8.82 -14.85
CA GLU A 140 -2.67 7.88 -15.45
C GLU A 140 -2.36 6.42 -15.05
N LEU A 141 -1.09 6.02 -15.02
CA LEU A 141 -0.70 4.68 -14.57
C LEU A 141 -0.99 4.47 -13.09
N LEU A 142 -0.62 5.42 -12.22
CA LEU A 142 -0.94 5.38 -10.79
C LEU A 142 -2.44 5.40 -10.52
N MET A 143 -3.20 6.19 -11.29
CA MET A 143 -4.67 6.23 -11.20
C MET A 143 -5.31 4.86 -11.44
N ASN A 144 -4.64 3.99 -12.20
CA ASN A 144 -5.13 2.69 -12.65
C ASN A 144 -4.48 1.49 -11.93
N MET A 145 -3.29 1.65 -11.34
CA MET A 145 -2.50 0.54 -10.77
C MET A 145 -2.31 0.60 -9.25
N GLY A 146 -2.69 1.69 -8.58
CA GLY A 146 -2.61 1.83 -7.13
C GLY A 146 -3.87 1.37 -6.37
N TYR A 147 -3.73 1.10 -5.07
CA TYR A 147 -4.88 0.92 -4.18
C TYR A 147 -5.65 2.24 -4.01
N ARG A 148 -6.95 2.19 -3.70
CA ARG A 148 -7.77 3.38 -3.44
C ARG A 148 -8.63 3.20 -2.20
N LEU A 149 -7.95 3.26 -1.05
CA LEU A 149 -8.59 3.13 0.24
C LEU A 149 -9.22 4.45 0.68
N TRP A 150 -10.49 4.44 1.05
CA TRP A 150 -11.18 5.64 1.54
C TRP A 150 -12.26 5.28 2.55
N VAL A 151 -12.57 6.21 3.45
CA VAL A 151 -13.63 6.05 4.43
C VAL A 151 -14.93 6.59 3.83
N SER A 152 -15.88 5.71 3.55
CA SER A 152 -17.16 6.08 2.93
C SER A 152 -18.28 6.38 3.91
N GLY A 153 -18.13 5.90 5.15
CA GLY A 153 -19.09 6.13 6.22
C GLY A 153 -18.41 6.15 7.58
N LEU A 154 -18.90 7.01 8.47
CA LEU A 154 -18.46 7.10 9.85
C LEU A 154 -19.67 7.35 10.75
N THR A 155 -19.86 6.47 11.73
CA THR A 155 -20.88 6.57 12.77
C THR A 155 -20.20 6.62 14.12
N ILE A 156 -20.58 7.60 14.95
CA ILE A 156 -20.06 7.78 16.31
C ILE A 156 -21.24 7.77 17.27
N SER A 157 -21.25 6.81 18.19
CA SER A 157 -22.28 6.65 19.21
C SER A 157 -21.68 6.89 20.60
N LYS A 158 -22.11 7.98 21.25
CA LYS A 158 -21.72 8.29 22.62
C LYS A 158 -22.59 7.51 23.61
N GLY A 159 -21.98 6.66 24.41
CA GLY A 159 -22.60 5.99 25.55
C GLY A 159 -22.16 6.59 26.88
N GLU A 160 -22.57 5.97 27.97
CA GLU A 160 -22.13 6.34 29.30
C GLU A 160 -20.68 5.90 29.52
N GLY A 161 -19.75 6.85 29.58
CA GLY A 161 -18.31 6.60 29.79
C GLY A 161 -17.57 5.96 28.61
N LYS A 162 -18.25 5.71 27.49
CA LYS A 162 -17.66 5.11 26.29
C LYS A 162 -18.14 5.79 25.01
N VAL A 163 -17.33 5.69 23.96
CA VAL A 163 -17.73 6.05 22.61
C VAL A 163 -17.46 4.86 21.69
N ASP A 164 -18.50 4.45 20.96
CA ASP A 164 -18.43 3.40 19.95
C ASP A 164 -18.33 4.06 18.57
N ILE A 165 -17.35 3.66 17.79
CA ILE A 165 -17.07 4.19 16.45
C ILE A 165 -17.19 3.03 15.47
N THR A 166 -17.98 3.24 14.42
CA THR A 166 -18.11 2.31 13.29
C THR A 166 -17.78 3.08 12.02
N LEU A 167 -16.92 2.54 11.17
CA LEU A 167 -16.60 3.14 9.88
C LEU A 167 -16.62 2.11 8.76
N ASN A 168 -16.88 2.59 7.55
CA ASN A 168 -16.80 1.80 6.33
C ASN A 168 -15.52 2.18 5.60
N LEU A 169 -14.65 1.19 5.40
CA LEU A 169 -13.44 1.32 4.59
C LEU A 169 -13.69 0.65 3.24
N GLU A 170 -13.44 1.38 2.16
CA GLU A 170 -13.66 0.92 0.80
C GLU A 170 -12.39 0.95 -0.03
N ASN A 171 -12.27 0.04 -1.00
CA ASN A 171 -11.22 0.06 -2.01
C ASN A 171 -11.85 0.20 -3.40
N SER A 172 -11.49 1.24 -4.16
CA SER A 172 -11.90 1.40 -5.57
C SER A 172 -10.70 1.46 -6.53
N GLY A 173 -9.56 0.95 -6.08
CA GLY A 173 -8.34 0.77 -6.87
C GLY A 173 -8.10 -0.70 -7.13
N VAL A 174 -6.86 -1.07 -7.48
CA VAL A 174 -6.53 -2.50 -7.57
C VAL A 174 -6.61 -3.15 -6.18
N PRO A 175 -6.89 -4.47 -6.08
CA PRO A 175 -6.76 -5.17 -4.83
C PRO A 175 -5.40 -4.93 -4.20
N PHE A 176 -5.39 -4.88 -2.88
CA PHE A 176 -4.16 -4.99 -2.13
C PHE A 176 -3.68 -6.45 -2.22
N TYR A 177 -3.15 -6.88 -3.38
CA TYR A 177 -2.73 -8.26 -3.67
C TYR A 177 -1.45 -8.61 -2.90
N MET A 178 -1.60 -8.63 -1.59
CA MET A 178 -0.65 -9.19 -0.66
C MET A 178 -1.39 -10.32 0.02
N GLY A 179 -1.22 -11.55 -0.47
CA GLY A 179 -1.70 -12.77 0.18
C GLY A 179 -0.96 -13.05 1.50
N ILE A 180 -1.08 -12.15 2.48
CA ILE A 180 -0.18 -12.09 3.65
C ILE A 180 -0.96 -11.89 4.94
N GLY A 181 -0.94 -12.90 5.81
CA GLY A 181 -1.39 -12.92 7.21
C GLY A 181 -0.95 -11.77 8.14
N LEU A 182 -0.20 -10.77 7.68
CA LEU A 182 0.50 -9.76 8.50
C LEU A 182 -0.08 -8.35 8.42
N TRP A 183 -0.79 -7.99 7.33
CA TRP A 183 -1.59 -6.76 7.31
C TRP A 183 -2.96 -6.98 7.97
N TYR A 184 -3.22 -8.18 8.49
CA TYR A 184 -4.51 -8.63 8.99
C TYR A 184 -5.03 -7.80 10.18
N ASN A 185 -4.16 -7.00 10.81
CA ASN A 185 -4.50 -6.29 12.03
C ASN A 185 -3.89 -4.88 12.12
N THR A 186 -3.46 -4.21 11.05
CA THR A 186 -2.69 -2.93 11.20
C THR A 186 -3.51 -1.66 10.97
N CYS A 187 -4.83 -1.74 10.90
CA CYS A 187 -5.69 -0.56 11.01
C CYS A 187 -5.69 -0.11 12.47
N VAL A 188 -5.16 1.07 12.76
CA VAL A 188 -5.21 1.68 14.09
C VAL A 188 -6.13 2.87 14.05
N MET A 189 -7.13 2.86 14.94
CA MET A 189 -7.90 4.04 15.24
C MET A 189 -7.31 4.73 16.45
N LEU A 190 -7.03 6.03 16.32
CA LEU A 190 -6.58 6.88 17.41
C LEU A 190 -7.69 7.81 17.84
N MET A 191 -7.80 7.97 19.16
CA MET A 191 -8.60 9.02 19.78
C MET A 191 -7.67 9.98 20.56
N GLU A 192 -7.33 11.12 19.96
CA GLU A 192 -6.33 12.02 20.53
C GLU A 192 -6.90 12.97 21.59
N ARG A 193 -6.48 12.72 22.84
CA ARG A 193 -6.22 13.68 23.95
C ARG A 193 -5.50 12.97 25.12
N VAL A 194 -5.85 11.70 25.34
CA VAL A 194 -5.07 10.67 26.04
C VAL A 194 -4.82 9.63 24.94
N PHE A 195 -3.56 9.27 24.64
CA PHE A 195 -3.22 8.43 23.48
C PHE A 195 -3.89 7.05 23.60
N GLN A 196 -5.13 6.92 23.13
CA GLN A 196 -5.87 5.66 23.06
C GLN A 196 -5.79 5.17 21.62
N ALA A 197 -5.17 4.02 21.45
CA ALA A 197 -5.03 3.33 20.17
C ALA A 197 -5.74 1.98 20.27
N GLN A 198 -6.62 1.70 19.32
CA GLN A 198 -7.20 0.37 19.18
C GLN A 198 -6.82 -0.21 17.82
N GLN A 199 -6.31 -1.43 17.87
CA GLN A 199 -6.08 -2.27 16.71
C GLN A 199 -7.42 -2.78 16.17
N LEU A 200 -7.68 -2.57 14.89
CA LEU A 200 -8.89 -2.97 14.21
C LEU A 200 -8.60 -4.22 13.39
N GLU A 201 -9.53 -5.18 13.46
CA GLU A 201 -9.50 -6.36 12.60
C GLU A 201 -9.87 -5.93 11.18
N CYS A 202 -8.89 -5.94 10.27
CA CYS A 202 -9.09 -5.52 8.89
C CYS A 202 -8.20 -6.34 7.96
N ARG A 203 -8.84 -7.11 7.07
CA ARG A 203 -8.15 -7.89 6.05
C ARG A 203 -8.09 -7.10 4.76
N LEU A 204 -7.16 -6.15 4.68
CA LEU A 204 -7.00 -5.29 3.49
C LEU A 204 -6.78 -6.08 2.20
N SER A 205 -6.18 -7.27 2.30
CA SER A 205 -6.01 -8.20 1.17
C SER A 205 -7.31 -8.76 0.62
N GLU A 206 -8.35 -8.84 1.45
CA GLU A 206 -9.68 -9.30 1.07
C GLU A 206 -10.58 -8.14 0.61
N LEU A 207 -10.13 -6.88 0.74
CA LEU A 207 -10.87 -5.69 0.29
C LEU A 207 -10.58 -5.44 -1.20
N LEU A 208 -11.28 -6.18 -2.06
CA LEU A 208 -11.20 -6.07 -3.52
C LEU A 208 -11.82 -4.74 -4.02
N PRO A 209 -11.60 -4.34 -5.29
CA PRO A 209 -12.26 -3.19 -5.88
C PRO A 209 -13.77 -3.27 -5.68
N ASP A 210 -14.33 -2.12 -5.35
CA ASP A 210 -15.75 -1.87 -5.10
C ASP A 210 -16.33 -2.68 -3.93
N GLN A 211 -15.45 -3.17 -3.03
CA GLN A 211 -15.86 -3.76 -1.76
C GLN A 211 -15.72 -2.79 -0.60
N THR A 212 -16.56 -3.04 0.40
CA THR A 212 -16.61 -2.32 1.67
C THR A 212 -16.35 -3.30 2.81
N THR A 213 -15.57 -2.88 3.80
CA THR A 213 -15.44 -3.56 5.09
C THR A 213 -15.79 -2.61 6.22
N GLU A 214 -16.51 -3.13 7.21
CA GLU A 214 -16.92 -2.37 8.39
C GLU A 214 -15.90 -2.56 9.52
N LEU A 215 -15.35 -1.46 10.03
CA LEU A 215 -14.41 -1.46 11.15
C LEU A 215 -15.06 -0.85 12.39
N LYS A 216 -14.83 -1.47 13.55
CA LYS A 216 -15.42 -1.06 14.84
C LYS A 216 -14.36 -0.85 15.90
N ALA A 217 -14.51 0.24 16.64
CA ALA A 217 -13.67 0.59 17.78
C ALA A 217 -14.51 1.10 18.95
N SER A 218 -14.02 0.92 20.16
CA SER A 218 -14.66 1.40 21.39
C SER A 218 -13.62 2.01 22.31
N PHE A 219 -13.82 3.28 22.67
CA PHE A 219 -12.87 4.03 23.50
C PHE A 219 -13.52 4.53 24.78
N ALA A 220 -12.71 4.70 25.83
CA ALA A 220 -13.14 5.36 27.06
C ALA A 220 -13.36 6.85 26.79
N TYR A 221 -14.52 7.38 27.18
CA TYR A 221 -14.99 8.72 26.84
C TYR A 221 -15.27 9.57 28.08
N SER A 222 -14.80 10.82 28.06
CA SER A 222 -15.15 11.84 29.07
C SER A 222 -15.95 12.97 28.43
N LYS A 223 -17.07 13.32 29.07
CA LYS A 223 -17.98 14.38 28.61
C LYS A 223 -17.35 15.77 28.58
N ASP A 224 -16.31 16.00 29.39
CA ASP A 224 -15.68 17.32 29.52
C ASP A 224 -14.57 17.58 28.49
N GLN A 225 -14.42 16.68 27.51
CA GLN A 225 -13.26 16.66 26.64
C GLN A 225 -13.60 16.58 25.16
N ASN A 226 -12.82 17.30 24.35
CA ASN A 226 -12.80 17.13 22.90
C ASN A 226 -11.81 16.03 22.55
N TYR A 227 -12.16 15.24 21.52
CA TYR A 227 -11.32 14.19 20.97
C TYR A 227 -11.24 14.30 19.45
N GLN A 228 -10.09 13.96 18.88
CA GLN A 228 -9.96 13.75 17.44
C GLN A 228 -9.96 12.26 17.14
N VAL A 229 -10.75 11.84 16.16
CA VAL A 229 -10.75 10.47 15.65
C VAL A 229 -9.89 10.45 14.40
N LYS A 230 -8.86 9.60 14.39
CA LYS A 230 -7.98 9.37 13.24
C LYS A 230 -7.90 7.89 12.91
N LEU A 231 -7.65 7.58 11.65
CA LEU A 231 -7.41 6.23 11.17
C LEU A 231 -6.06 6.18 10.47
N GLY A 232 -5.25 5.16 10.75
CA GLY A 232 -4.02 4.90 10.01
C GLY A 232 -3.86 3.41 9.75
N ILE A 233 -3.17 3.06 8.68
CA ILE A 233 -2.74 1.68 8.42
C ILE A 233 -1.24 1.62 8.62
N LEU A 234 -0.81 0.83 9.60
CA LEU A 234 0.59 0.69 9.94
C LEU A 234 1.30 -0.19 8.90
N SER A 235 2.46 0.28 8.45
CA SER A 235 3.39 -0.57 7.70
C SER A 235 3.83 -1.73 8.60
N PRO A 236 3.78 -2.98 8.14
CA PRO A 236 4.24 -4.12 8.94
C PRO A 236 5.75 -4.03 9.23
N MET A 237 6.49 -3.29 8.40
CA MET A 237 7.94 -3.15 8.48
C MET A 237 8.35 -2.09 9.51
N THR A 238 7.68 -0.93 9.53
CA THR A 238 8.07 0.20 10.38
C THR A 238 7.18 0.37 11.61
N GLN A 239 5.99 -0.23 11.62
CA GLN A 239 4.94 -0.02 12.63
C GLN A 239 4.47 1.45 12.72
N VAL A 240 4.72 2.23 11.67
CA VAL A 240 4.30 3.64 11.53
C VAL A 240 3.17 3.69 10.48
N PRO A 241 2.17 4.58 10.60
CA PRO A 241 1.21 4.82 9.53
C PRO A 241 1.92 5.18 8.23
N SER A 242 1.63 4.47 7.14
CA SER A 242 2.34 4.67 5.86
C SER A 242 1.44 4.51 4.63
N VAL A 243 0.13 4.34 4.83
CA VAL A 243 -0.84 4.16 3.75
C VAL A 243 -1.67 5.42 3.62
N HIS A 244 -1.73 5.97 2.42
CA HIS A 244 -2.49 7.18 2.12
C HIS A 244 -3.96 6.85 1.85
N PHE A 245 -4.85 7.76 2.20
CA PHE A 245 -6.27 7.61 1.92
C PHE A 245 -6.68 8.48 0.73
N ALA A 246 -7.51 7.93 -0.15
CA ALA A 246 -8.08 8.62 -1.29
C ALA A 246 -9.29 9.47 -0.88
N MET A 247 -9.09 10.34 0.11
CA MET A 247 -10.10 11.25 0.65
C MET A 247 -9.76 12.68 0.24
N ASN A 248 -10.77 13.41 -0.26
CA ASN A 248 -10.59 14.79 -0.70
C ASN A 248 -10.11 15.69 0.48
N GLY A 249 -9.01 16.41 0.28
CA GLY A 249 -8.37 17.25 1.29
C GLY A 249 -7.45 16.51 2.28
N PHE A 250 -7.25 15.20 2.10
CA PHE A 250 -6.38 14.35 2.93
C PHE A 250 -5.42 13.50 2.08
N GLU A 251 -5.22 13.86 0.81
CA GLU A 251 -4.51 13.06 -0.18
C GLU A 251 -3.05 12.75 0.21
N GLY A 252 -2.43 13.64 0.99
CA GLY A 252 -1.07 13.47 1.54
C GLY A 252 -1.02 12.88 2.95
N GLU A 253 -2.16 12.60 3.60
CA GLU A 253 -2.19 12.14 4.98
C GLU A 253 -2.24 10.62 5.09
N VAL A 254 -1.27 10.05 5.82
CA VAL A 254 -1.24 8.62 6.20
C VAL A 254 -2.05 8.32 7.47
N MET A 255 -2.54 9.37 8.13
CA MET A 255 -3.35 9.27 9.33
C MET A 255 -4.41 10.38 9.40
N PRO A 256 -5.36 10.41 8.45
CA PRO A 256 -6.34 11.48 8.33
C PRO A 256 -7.20 11.64 9.58
N LYS A 257 -7.47 12.89 9.91
CA LYS A 257 -8.49 13.26 10.91
C LYS A 257 -9.89 13.07 10.33
N LEU A 258 -10.56 12.01 10.76
CA LEU A 258 -11.91 11.66 10.32
C LEU A 258 -13.00 12.51 10.99
N ALA A 259 -12.85 12.82 12.27
CA ALA A 259 -13.86 13.58 13.02
C ALA A 259 -13.30 14.28 14.27
N THR A 260 -14.07 15.23 14.79
CA THR A 260 -13.90 15.75 16.14
C THR A 260 -15.13 15.42 16.98
N ILE A 261 -14.94 14.67 18.07
CA ILE A 261 -15.96 14.48 19.10
C ILE A 261 -15.85 15.67 20.04
N GLN A 262 -16.89 16.51 20.10
CA GLN A 262 -16.94 17.64 21.02
C GLN A 262 -17.30 17.16 22.43
N LYS A 263 -16.78 17.85 23.42
CA LYS A 263 -17.27 17.79 24.80
C LYS A 263 -18.76 18.09 24.82
N ASP A 264 -19.46 17.50 25.77
CA ASP A 264 -20.87 17.79 25.96
C ASP A 264 -21.01 19.24 26.42
N GLN A 265 -21.95 19.97 25.82
CA GLN A 265 -22.25 21.31 26.28
C GLN A 265 -22.82 21.17 27.69
N LYS A 266 -22.24 21.89 28.66
CA LYS A 266 -22.89 22.03 29.97
C LYS A 266 -24.30 22.55 29.70
N GLY A 267 -25.30 21.80 30.15
CA GLY A 267 -26.67 22.27 30.16
C GLY A 267 -26.68 23.67 30.74
N THR A 268 -27.23 24.62 29.98
CA THR A 268 -27.68 25.88 30.58
C THR A 268 -28.94 25.51 31.34
N ASP A 269 -28.76 24.93 32.52
CA ASP A 269 -29.82 24.83 33.52
C ASP A 269 -30.18 26.28 33.87
N LYS A 270 -31.30 26.73 33.30
CA LYS A 270 -31.99 27.95 33.68
C LYS A 270 -32.77 27.73 34.96
#